data_AF-A0A1D1YKU2-F1
#
_entry.id   AF-A0A1D1YKU2-F1
#
_cell.length_a   1.000
_cell.length_b   1.000
_cell.length_c   1.000
_cell.angle_alpha   90.00
_cell.angle_beta   90.00
_cell.angle_gamma   90.00
#
_symmetry.space_group_name_H-M   'P 1'
#
loop_
_entity.id
_entity.type
_entity.pdbx_description
1 polymer ?
#
loop_
_entity_poly.entity_id
_entity_poly.type
_entity_poly.pdbx_seq_one_letter_code
_entity_poly.pdbx_strand_id
1 'polypeptide(L)'
;KPNCIILAISPANQDLATSDAIKISREVDPKGERTFGVLTKIDLMDKGTDAVDILEGKAYRLQYPWIGVVNRSQADINKNVDMIAARRREREYFANSPEYKHLAHRMGSEHTGKMLSKHLELVIKSRIPGIQSLINKSIAELEAELSRLGKPIAADAGGKLYMIMEICRIFDQNYKEHLDGIRPGGDKIYNVFDNQLPAALKRLQFDKQLSMENVRKLITE
;
A
#
# COMPACT_ATOMS: atom_id res chain seq x y z
N LYS A 1 -13.03 0.58 5.33
CA LYS A 1 -11.56 0.49 5.12
C LYS A 1 -11.12 -0.97 5.31
N PRO A 2 -10.21 -1.51 4.49
CA PRO A 2 -9.83 -2.93 4.51
C PRO A 2 -9.07 -3.37 5.78
N ASN A 3 -8.38 -2.45 6.47
CA ASN A 3 -7.59 -2.74 7.68
C ASN A 3 -8.33 -2.43 8.98
N CYS A 4 -9.66 -2.55 9.00
CA CYS A 4 -10.47 -2.20 10.16
C CYS A 4 -11.11 -3.46 10.75
N ILE A 5 -10.93 -3.65 12.07
CA ILE A 5 -11.65 -4.65 12.85
C ILE A 5 -13.08 -4.15 13.05
N ILE A 6 -14.07 -4.99 12.74
CA ILE A 6 -15.49 -4.71 12.98
C ILE A 6 -15.90 -5.42 14.26
N LEU A 7 -16.37 -4.65 15.24
CA LEU A 7 -17.01 -5.17 16.43
C LEU A 7 -18.53 -4.98 16.28
N ALA A 8 -19.22 -6.04 15.88
CA ALA A 8 -20.67 -6.02 15.68
C ALA A 8 -21.37 -6.33 17.02
N ILE A 9 -21.78 -5.26 17.70
CA ILE A 9 -22.39 -5.33 19.03
C ILE A 9 -23.91 -5.44 18.87
N SER A 10 -24.51 -6.48 19.48
CA SER A 10 -25.96 -6.66 19.53
C SER A 10 -26.41 -6.96 20.95
N PRO A 11 -27.58 -6.49 21.39
CA PRO A 11 -28.13 -6.90 22.68
C PRO A 11 -28.82 -8.26 22.58
N ALA A 12 -28.72 -9.09 23.62
CA ALA A 12 -29.27 -10.44 23.65
C ALA A 12 -30.81 -10.48 23.74
N ASN A 13 -31.42 -9.38 24.18
CA ASN A 13 -32.87 -9.26 24.31
C ASN A 13 -33.59 -8.84 23.02
N GLN A 14 -32.87 -8.74 21.90
CA GLN A 14 -33.43 -8.45 20.58
C GLN A 14 -33.09 -9.57 19.61
N ASP A 15 -33.95 -9.79 18.61
CA ASP A 15 -33.68 -10.77 17.56
C ASP A 15 -32.46 -10.34 16.73
N LEU A 16 -31.44 -11.19 16.76
CA LEU A 16 -30.18 -10.95 16.07
C LEU A 16 -30.35 -10.88 14.55
N ALA A 17 -31.38 -11.52 13.98
CA ALA A 17 -31.69 -11.44 12.55
C ALA A 17 -32.01 -10.00 12.11
N THR A 18 -32.53 -9.20 13.03
CA THR A 18 -32.89 -7.81 12.78
C THR A 18 -31.76 -6.83 13.08
N SER A 19 -30.65 -7.28 13.67
CA SER A 19 -29.53 -6.43 14.11
C SER A 19 -28.89 -5.67 12.96
N ASP A 20 -28.95 -4.33 13.05
CA ASP A 20 -28.33 -3.43 12.08
C ASP A 20 -26.80 -3.57 12.07
N ALA A 21 -26.18 -3.79 13.24
CA ALA A 21 -24.74 -3.98 13.35
C ALA A 21 -24.27 -5.17 12.51
N ILE A 22 -25.04 -6.26 12.49
CA ILE A 22 -24.73 -7.46 11.72
C ILE A 22 -24.99 -7.24 10.23
N LYS A 23 -26.11 -6.61 9.87
CA LYS A 23 -26.41 -6.26 8.48
C LYS A 23 -25.30 -5.39 7.87
N ILE A 24 -24.95 -4.28 8.53
CA ILE A 24 -23.89 -3.37 8.08
C ILE A 24 -22.54 -4.10 8.01
N SER A 25 -22.22 -4.94 9.00
CA SER A 25 -20.97 -5.71 8.97
C SER A 25 -20.87 -6.63 7.74
N ARG A 26 -21.95 -7.28 7.33
CA ARG A 26 -21.99 -8.15 6.16
C ARG A 26 -21.89 -7.40 4.83
N GLU A 27 -22.40 -6.18 4.75
CA GLU A 27 -22.25 -5.35 3.54
C GLU A 27 -20.79 -5.01 3.27
N VAL A 28 -20.01 -4.75 4.32
CA VAL A 28 -18.60 -4.36 4.21
C VAL A 28 -17.60 -5.52 4.38
N ASP A 29 -18.03 -6.63 4.99
CA ASP A 29 -17.25 -7.84 5.23
C ASP A 29 -18.13 -9.11 5.03
N PRO A 30 -18.51 -9.45 3.78
CA PRO A 30 -19.40 -10.59 3.50
C PRO A 30 -18.86 -11.94 3.96
N LYS A 31 -17.52 -12.08 4.02
CA LYS A 31 -16.84 -13.31 4.45
C LYS A 31 -16.67 -13.41 5.97
N GLY A 32 -16.88 -12.31 6.69
CA GLY A 32 -16.68 -12.23 8.14
C GLY A 32 -15.22 -12.34 8.59
N GLU A 33 -14.25 -12.07 7.71
CA GLU A 33 -12.81 -12.27 7.97
C GLU A 33 -12.25 -11.28 9.01
N ARG A 34 -12.97 -10.21 9.31
CA ARG A 34 -12.57 -9.14 10.23
C ARG A 34 -13.70 -8.68 11.14
N THR A 35 -14.75 -9.50 11.27
CA THR A 35 -15.96 -9.20 12.05
C THR A 35 -16.07 -10.08 13.28
N PHE A 36 -16.21 -9.44 14.44
CA PHE A 36 -16.38 -10.07 15.74
C PHE A 36 -17.76 -9.75 16.29
N GLY A 37 -18.54 -10.80 16.57
CA GLY A 37 -19.85 -10.66 17.19
C GLY A 37 -19.74 -10.53 18.71
N VAL A 38 -20.30 -9.46 19.26
CA VAL A 38 -20.41 -9.28 20.71
C VAL A 38 -21.87 -9.18 21.10
N LEU A 39 -22.27 -10.05 22.03
CA LEU A 39 -23.61 -10.09 22.57
C LEU A 39 -23.62 -9.47 23.96
N THR A 40 -24.37 -8.37 24.13
CA THR A 40 -24.49 -7.63 25.40
C THR A 40 -25.82 -7.91 26.07
N LYS A 41 -25.99 -7.50 27.33
CA LYS A 41 -27.28 -7.60 28.06
C LYS A 41 -27.82 -9.03 28.16
N ILE A 42 -26.93 -10.03 28.22
CA ILE A 42 -27.30 -11.45 28.37
C ILE A 42 -28.00 -11.70 29.70
N ASP A 43 -27.70 -10.88 30.70
CA ASP A 43 -28.32 -10.85 32.03
C ASP A 43 -29.77 -10.34 32.03
N LEU A 44 -30.21 -9.67 30.95
CA LEU A 44 -31.55 -9.08 30.82
C LEU A 44 -32.47 -9.91 29.89
N MET A 45 -32.11 -11.16 29.60
CA MET A 45 -32.97 -12.05 28.83
C MET A 45 -34.15 -12.55 29.66
N ASP A 46 -35.26 -12.84 28.98
CA ASP A 46 -36.46 -13.35 29.63
C ASP A 46 -36.24 -14.77 30.15
N LYS A 47 -36.84 -15.08 31.31
CA LYS A 47 -36.73 -16.40 31.93
C LYS A 47 -37.28 -17.48 30.98
N GLY A 48 -36.45 -18.49 30.71
CA GLY A 48 -36.78 -19.57 29.77
C GLY A 48 -36.23 -19.36 28.35
N THR A 49 -35.53 -18.24 28.11
CA THR A 49 -34.75 -18.02 26.88
C THR A 49 -33.27 -17.93 27.20
N ASP A 50 -32.43 -18.39 26.27
CA ASP A 50 -30.98 -18.29 26.37
C ASP A 50 -30.37 -17.92 25.01
N ALA A 51 -29.12 -17.47 25.04
CA ALA A 51 -28.36 -17.11 23.86
C ALA A 51 -27.29 -18.15 23.49
N VAL A 52 -27.40 -19.39 24.00
CA VAL A 52 -26.34 -20.41 23.83
C VAL A 52 -26.12 -20.72 22.35
N ASP A 53 -27.20 -20.89 21.57
CA ASP A 53 -27.10 -21.18 20.13
C ASP A 53 -26.43 -20.05 19.34
N ILE A 54 -26.58 -18.80 19.78
CA ILE A 54 -25.89 -17.65 19.18
C ILE A 54 -24.41 -17.68 19.58
N LEU A 55 -24.13 -17.83 20.87
CA LEU A 55 -22.77 -17.85 21.41
C LEU A 55 -21.91 -19.00 20.88
N GLU A 56 -22.52 -20.14 20.59
CA GLU A 56 -21.88 -21.30 19.94
C GLU A 56 -21.78 -21.16 18.41
N GLY A 57 -22.40 -20.13 17.83
CA GLY A 57 -22.39 -19.87 16.39
C GLY A 57 -23.29 -20.80 15.58
N LYS A 58 -24.24 -21.50 16.21
CA LYS A 58 -25.23 -22.37 15.56
C LYS A 58 -26.33 -21.57 14.86
N ALA A 59 -26.86 -20.55 15.53
CA ALA A 59 -27.91 -19.69 14.98
C ALA A 59 -27.36 -18.71 13.94
N TYR A 60 -26.22 -18.07 14.24
CA TYR A 60 -25.55 -17.12 13.36
C TYR A 60 -24.05 -17.40 13.30
N ARG A 61 -23.61 -17.95 12.17
CA ARG A 61 -22.21 -18.30 11.97
C ARG A 61 -21.38 -17.07 11.56
N LEU A 62 -20.32 -16.82 12.32
CA LEU A 62 -19.24 -15.89 12.00
C LEU A 62 -17.92 -16.68 11.93
N GLN A 63 -16.89 -16.12 11.29
CA GLN A 63 -15.55 -16.76 11.29
C GLN A 63 -14.95 -16.77 12.69
N TYR A 64 -15.19 -15.68 13.45
CA TYR A 64 -14.79 -15.58 14.84
C TYR A 64 -15.97 -15.92 15.76
N PRO A 65 -15.71 -16.60 16.89
CA PRO A 65 -16.75 -16.97 17.83
C PRO A 65 -17.43 -15.72 18.41
N TRP A 66 -18.71 -15.87 18.71
CA TRP A 66 -19.47 -14.86 19.44
C TRP A 66 -18.99 -14.78 20.89
N ILE A 67 -18.98 -13.56 21.42
CA ILE A 67 -18.57 -13.31 22.80
C ILE A 67 -19.68 -12.60 23.54
N GLY A 68 -20.12 -13.20 24.63
CA GLY A 68 -21.07 -12.64 25.55
C GLY A 68 -20.40 -11.73 26.57
N VAL A 69 -20.97 -10.56 26.82
CA VAL A 69 -20.50 -9.62 27.84
C VAL A 69 -21.66 -9.14 28.72
N VAL A 70 -21.36 -8.96 30.01
CA VAL A 70 -22.30 -8.40 30.98
C VAL A 70 -21.71 -7.10 31.50
N ASN A 71 -22.39 -6.00 31.18
CA ASN A 71 -21.94 -4.66 31.50
C ASN A 71 -22.56 -4.15 32.79
N ARG A 72 -22.06 -3.01 33.30
CA ARG A 72 -22.71 -2.30 34.41
C ARG A 72 -24.13 -1.89 34.02
N SER A 73 -25.08 -2.14 34.90
CA SER A 73 -26.45 -1.62 34.76
C SER A 73 -26.48 -0.11 34.99
N GLN A 74 -27.58 0.56 34.60
CA GLN A 74 -27.75 1.98 34.87
C GLN A 74 -27.71 2.29 36.38
N ALA A 75 -28.24 1.39 37.21
CA ALA A 75 -28.18 1.52 38.66
C ALA A 75 -26.74 1.41 39.18
N ASP A 76 -25.91 0.52 38.62
CA ASP A 76 -24.50 0.40 38.98
C ASP A 76 -23.69 1.63 38.59
N ILE A 77 -24.01 2.24 37.43
CA ILE A 77 -23.40 3.49 36.99
C ILE A 77 -23.75 4.62 37.97
N ASN A 78 -25.03 4.74 38.34
CA ASN A 78 -25.48 5.76 39.30
C ASN A 78 -24.84 5.58 40.69
N LYS A 79 -24.51 4.35 41.08
CA LYS A 79 -23.81 4.01 42.32
C LYS A 79 -22.27 4.08 42.21
N ASN A 80 -21.73 4.50 41.05
CA ASN A 80 -20.30 4.54 40.76
C ASN A 80 -19.57 3.22 41.07
N VAL A 81 -20.19 2.08 40.74
CA VAL A 81 -19.57 0.76 40.95
C VAL A 81 -18.27 0.68 40.14
N ASP A 82 -17.20 0.28 40.83
CA ASP A 82 -15.88 0.11 40.26
C ASP A 82 -15.85 -0.95 39.13
N MET A 83 -14.99 -0.72 38.14
CA MET A 83 -14.82 -1.61 37.00
C MET A 83 -14.25 -2.97 37.37
N ILE A 84 -13.41 -3.06 38.41
CA ILE A 84 -12.87 -4.35 38.88
C ILE A 84 -14.00 -5.17 39.47
N ALA A 85 -14.86 -4.55 40.29
CA ALA A 85 -16.05 -5.20 40.85
C ALA A 85 -17.03 -5.63 39.74
N ALA A 86 -17.25 -4.81 38.71
CA ALA A 86 -18.10 -5.16 37.57
C ALA A 86 -17.58 -6.38 36.80
N ARG A 87 -16.27 -6.43 36.51
CA ARG A 87 -15.63 -7.58 35.84
C ARG A 87 -15.67 -8.85 36.69
N ARG A 88 -15.54 -8.73 38.02
CA ARG A 88 -15.69 -9.87 38.92
C ARG A 88 -17.11 -10.43 38.86
N ARG A 89 -18.13 -9.56 38.91
CA ARG A 89 -19.54 -9.96 38.76
C ARG A 89 -19.82 -10.60 37.41
N GLU A 90 -19.26 -10.06 36.32
CA GLU A 90 -19.37 -10.67 34.98
C GLU A 90 -18.81 -12.10 34.98
N ARG A 91 -17.62 -12.31 35.58
CA ARG A 91 -17.02 -13.64 35.68
C ARG A 91 -17.84 -14.60 36.54
N GLU A 92 -18.36 -14.12 37.68
CA GLU A 92 -19.25 -14.89 38.55
C GLU A 92 -20.56 -15.26 37.85
N TYR A 93 -21.14 -14.35 37.05
CA TYR A 93 -22.33 -14.61 36.25
C TYR A 93 -22.10 -15.79 35.30
N PHE A 94 -21.08 -15.72 34.44
CA PHE A 94 -20.82 -16.81 33.50
C PHE A 94 -20.40 -18.12 34.18
N ALA A 95 -19.78 -18.07 35.37
CA ALA A 95 -19.39 -19.27 36.12
C ALA A 95 -20.57 -19.96 36.82
N ASN A 96 -21.57 -19.18 37.27
CA ASN A 96 -22.70 -19.66 38.06
C ASN A 96 -23.96 -19.92 37.23
N SER A 97 -24.11 -19.30 36.05
CA SER A 97 -25.23 -19.56 35.14
C SER A 97 -25.16 -20.97 34.56
N PRO A 98 -26.15 -21.86 34.82
CA PRO A 98 -26.16 -23.23 34.33
C PRO A 98 -25.99 -23.35 32.81
N GLU A 99 -26.60 -22.43 32.06
CA GLU A 99 -26.66 -22.41 30.59
C GLU A 99 -25.34 -21.97 29.95
N TYR A 100 -24.55 -21.12 30.64
CA TYR A 100 -23.33 -20.52 30.10
C TYR A 100 -22.03 -21.04 30.72
N LYS A 101 -22.13 -21.90 31.74
CA LYS A 101 -20.97 -22.39 32.51
C LYS A 101 -19.90 -23.04 31.65
N HIS A 102 -20.29 -23.84 30.65
CA HIS A 102 -19.33 -24.47 29.72
C HIS A 102 -18.63 -23.45 28.82
N LEU A 103 -19.26 -22.30 28.56
CA LEU A 103 -18.74 -21.23 27.73
C LEU A 103 -17.93 -20.18 28.51
N ALA A 104 -17.96 -20.21 29.85
CA ALA A 104 -17.36 -19.18 30.71
C ALA A 104 -15.90 -18.82 30.36
N HIS A 105 -15.10 -19.78 29.89
CA HIS A 105 -13.71 -19.56 29.49
C HIS A 105 -13.52 -18.67 28.23
N ARG A 106 -14.56 -18.53 27.40
CA ARG A 106 -14.59 -17.70 26.17
C ARG A 106 -15.48 -16.47 26.27
N MET A 107 -16.03 -16.20 27.45
CA MET A 107 -16.97 -15.10 27.67
C MET A 107 -16.32 -13.97 28.47
N GLY A 108 -16.99 -12.83 28.42
CA GLY A 108 -16.67 -11.65 29.21
C GLY A 108 -15.78 -10.63 28.50
N SER A 109 -15.73 -9.45 29.11
CA SER A 109 -15.04 -8.27 28.61
C SER A 109 -13.51 -8.47 28.59
N GLU A 110 -12.98 -9.22 29.56
CA GLU A 110 -11.55 -9.56 29.62
C GLU A 110 -11.13 -10.49 28.47
N HIS A 111 -11.94 -11.51 28.16
CA HIS A 111 -11.69 -12.41 27.04
C HIS A 111 -11.77 -11.64 25.71
N THR A 112 -12.79 -10.79 25.56
CA THR A 112 -12.95 -9.90 24.40
C THR A 112 -11.69 -9.06 24.18
N GLY A 113 -11.17 -8.41 25.23
CA GLY A 113 -9.96 -7.61 25.14
C GLY A 113 -8.73 -8.42 24.69
N LYS A 114 -8.49 -9.59 25.29
CA LYS A 114 -7.36 -10.46 24.91
C LYS A 114 -7.46 -10.93 23.46
N MET A 115 -8.65 -11.31 23.02
CA MET A 115 -8.91 -11.80 21.68
C MET A 115 -8.70 -10.69 20.64
N LEU A 116 -9.26 -9.51 20.87
CA LEU A 116 -9.08 -8.35 19.99
C LEU A 116 -7.60 -7.93 19.90
N SER A 117 -6.89 -7.90 21.03
CA SER A 117 -5.45 -7.60 21.05
C SER A 117 -4.64 -8.60 20.24
N LYS A 118 -4.91 -9.91 20.39
CA LYS A 118 -4.22 -10.96 19.62
C LYS A 118 -4.49 -10.83 18.12
N HIS A 119 -5.74 -10.54 17.74
CA HIS A 119 -6.09 -10.35 16.33
C HIS A 119 -5.42 -9.09 15.77
N LEU A 120 -5.45 -7.98 16.49
CA LEU A 120 -4.77 -6.74 16.09
C LEU A 120 -3.27 -6.97 15.91
N GLU A 121 -2.62 -7.69 16.82
CA GLU A 121 -1.20 -8.05 16.72
C GLU A 121 -0.90 -8.84 15.43
N LEU A 122 -1.72 -9.85 15.11
CA LEU A 122 -1.58 -10.63 13.88
C LEU A 122 -1.73 -9.77 12.62
N VAL A 123 -2.73 -8.90 12.60
CA VAL A 123 -2.97 -7.99 11.48
C VAL A 123 -1.80 -7.02 11.30
N ILE A 124 -1.28 -6.42 12.39
CA ILE A 124 -0.12 -5.54 12.32
C ILE A 124 1.10 -6.30 11.80
N LYS A 125 1.41 -7.48 12.36
CA LYS A 125 2.57 -8.29 11.93
C LYS A 125 2.51 -8.67 10.46
N SER A 126 1.34 -9.06 9.94
CA SER A 126 1.18 -9.41 8.52
C SER A 126 1.34 -8.21 7.58
N ARG A 127 1.12 -6.97 8.07
CA ARG A 127 1.25 -5.74 7.28
C ARG A 127 2.65 -5.12 7.31
N ILE A 128 3.44 -5.36 8.35
CA ILE A 128 4.80 -4.81 8.50
C ILE A 128 5.67 -5.05 7.25
N PRO A 129 5.75 -6.27 6.66
CA PRO A 129 6.58 -6.51 5.48
C PRO A 129 6.15 -5.68 4.27
N GLY A 130 4.84 -5.50 4.07
CA GLY A 130 4.31 -4.67 2.99
C GLY A 130 4.65 -3.19 3.17
N ILE A 131 4.58 -2.68 4.41
CA ILE A 131 4.98 -1.31 4.73
C ILE A 131 6.49 -1.11 4.50
N GLN A 132 7.32 -2.06 4.94
CA GLN A 132 8.77 -2.02 4.70
C GLN A 132 9.10 -2.00 3.21
N SER A 133 8.43 -2.84 2.41
CA SER A 133 8.60 -2.86 0.95
C SER A 133 8.20 -1.53 0.31
N LEU A 134 7.07 -0.94 0.74
CA LEU A 134 6.64 0.38 0.26
C LEU A 134 7.65 1.48 0.60
N ILE A 135 8.15 1.52 1.83
CA ILE A 135 9.16 2.49 2.27
C ILE A 135 10.43 2.35 1.43
N ASN A 136 10.95 1.12 1.29
CA ASN A 136 12.17 0.88 0.51
C ASN A 136 11.99 1.26 -0.96
N LYS A 137 10.83 0.97 -1.54
CA LYS A 137 10.50 1.39 -2.90
C LYS A 137 10.48 2.92 -3.02
N SER A 138 9.81 3.62 -2.09
CA SER A 138 9.78 5.09 -2.08
C SER A 138 11.17 5.70 -1.89
N ILE A 139 12.02 5.11 -1.05
CA ILE A 139 13.41 5.54 -0.89
C ILE A 139 14.16 5.40 -2.22
N ALA A 140 14.08 4.24 -2.86
CA ALA A 140 14.77 4.01 -4.14
C ALA A 140 14.30 4.96 -5.25
N GLU A 141 13.00 5.25 -5.31
CA GLU A 141 12.43 6.22 -6.26
C GLU A 141 12.94 7.64 -5.98
N LEU A 142 12.95 8.07 -4.72
CA LEU A 142 13.45 9.39 -4.31
C LEU A 142 14.96 9.52 -4.51
N GLU A 143 15.74 8.48 -4.26
CA GLU A 143 17.18 8.46 -4.50
C GLU A 143 17.50 8.53 -6.00
N ALA A 144 16.73 7.82 -6.85
CA ALA A 144 16.86 7.91 -8.30
C ALA A 144 16.50 9.31 -8.81
N GLU A 145 15.46 9.93 -8.25
CA GLU A 145 15.10 11.30 -8.58
C GLU A 145 16.16 12.30 -8.11
N LEU A 146 16.69 12.15 -6.90
CA LEU A 146 17.77 12.99 -6.38
C LEU A 146 19.04 12.84 -7.23
N SER A 147 19.38 11.63 -7.66
CA SER A 147 20.50 11.37 -8.56
C SER A 147 20.31 12.06 -9.91
N ARG A 148 19.09 12.06 -10.46
CA ARG A 148 18.74 12.78 -11.69
C ARG A 148 18.85 14.30 -11.54
N LEU A 149 18.48 14.85 -10.38
CA LEU A 149 18.61 16.29 -10.09
C LEU A 149 20.08 16.71 -9.96
N GLY A 150 20.97 15.78 -9.63
CA GLY A 150 22.41 15.99 -9.59
C GLY A 150 22.92 16.51 -8.26
N LYS A 151 24.18 16.96 -8.26
CA LYS A 151 24.85 17.43 -7.04
C LYS A 151 24.31 18.81 -6.62
N PRO A 152 24.23 19.08 -5.30
CA PRO A 152 23.84 20.39 -4.82
C PRO A 152 24.79 21.48 -5.34
N ILE A 153 24.22 22.62 -5.74
CA ILE A 153 24.98 23.78 -6.19
C ILE A 153 25.54 24.51 -4.97
N ALA A 154 26.85 24.66 -4.92
CA ALA A 154 27.51 25.46 -3.90
C ALA A 154 27.01 26.92 -3.96
N ALA A 155 26.74 27.51 -2.80
CA ALA A 155 26.10 28.83 -2.70
C ALA A 155 27.06 29.97 -3.08
N ASP A 156 28.36 29.78 -2.87
CA ASP A 156 29.40 30.75 -3.14
C ASP A 156 29.71 30.87 -4.66
N ALA A 157 30.25 32.03 -5.04
CA ALA A 157 30.56 32.32 -6.44
C ALA A 157 31.61 31.36 -7.04
N GLY A 158 32.56 30.89 -6.22
CA GLY A 158 33.60 29.95 -6.65
C GLY A 158 33.03 28.58 -6.99
N GLY A 159 32.16 28.06 -6.13
CA GLY A 159 31.48 26.78 -6.36
C GLY A 159 30.55 26.79 -7.58
N LYS A 160 29.87 27.90 -7.87
CA LYS A 160 29.09 28.06 -9.12
C LYS A 160 29.98 28.05 -10.37
N LEU A 161 31.12 28.74 -10.33
CA LEU A 161 32.07 28.76 -11.44
C LEU A 161 32.67 27.37 -11.71
N TYR A 162 33.00 26.64 -10.64
CA TYR A 162 33.46 25.26 -10.73
C TYR A 162 32.42 24.37 -11.41
N MET A 163 31.15 24.49 -11.04
CA MET A 163 30.06 23.73 -11.67
C MET A 163 29.89 24.03 -13.16
N ILE A 164 29.95 25.31 -13.56
CA ILE A 164 29.90 25.69 -14.98
C ILE A 164 31.06 25.04 -15.74
N MET A 165 32.26 25.04 -15.17
CA MET A 165 33.43 24.41 -15.77
C MET A 165 33.29 22.89 -15.89
N GLU A 166 32.70 22.23 -14.88
CA GLU A 166 32.40 20.79 -14.92
C GLU A 166 31.37 20.47 -16.02
N ILE A 167 30.31 21.28 -16.16
CA ILE A 167 29.31 21.14 -17.24
C ILE A 167 29.98 21.30 -18.62
N CYS A 168 30.80 22.34 -18.82
CA CYS A 168 31.52 22.56 -20.08
C CYS A 168 32.44 21.38 -20.42
N ARG A 169 33.13 20.81 -19.43
CA ARG A 169 34.00 19.65 -19.61
C ARG A 169 33.22 18.40 -20.00
N ILE A 170 32.09 18.15 -19.33
CA ILE A 170 31.19 17.03 -19.67
C ILE A 170 30.65 17.20 -21.09
N PHE A 171 30.27 18.42 -21.49
CA PHE A 171 29.80 18.71 -22.84
C PHE A 171 30.89 18.45 -23.89
N ASP A 172 32.11 18.98 -23.70
CA ASP A 172 33.24 18.77 -24.62
C ASP A 172 33.56 17.28 -24.79
N GLN A 173 33.57 16.52 -23.68
CA GLN A 173 33.78 15.08 -23.72
C GLN A 173 32.66 14.36 -24.46
N ASN A 174 31.39 14.65 -24.14
CA ASN A 174 30.25 14.06 -24.84
C ASN A 174 30.27 14.37 -26.34
N TYR A 175 30.65 15.60 -26.71
CA TYR A 175 30.74 16.03 -28.10
C TYR A 175 31.82 15.25 -28.86
N LYS A 176 33.01 15.09 -28.27
CA LYS A 176 34.08 14.24 -28.82
C LYS A 176 33.63 12.79 -28.98
N GLU A 177 32.97 12.21 -27.96
CA GLU A 177 32.45 10.84 -28.04
C GLU A 177 31.42 10.63 -29.16
N HIS A 178 30.62 11.65 -29.49
CA HIS A 178 29.73 11.60 -30.66
C HIS A 178 30.54 11.65 -31.97
N LEU A 179 31.52 12.55 -32.07
CA LEU A 179 32.35 12.67 -33.27
C LEU A 179 33.20 11.42 -33.52
N ASP A 180 33.75 10.80 -32.48
CA ASP A 180 34.58 9.60 -32.59
C ASP A 180 33.75 8.31 -32.81
N GLY A 181 32.41 8.41 -32.83
CA GLY A 181 31.50 7.28 -33.08
C GLY A 181 31.27 6.35 -31.88
N ILE A 182 31.76 6.71 -30.68
CA ILE A 182 31.49 5.99 -29.43
C ILE A 182 30.00 6.12 -29.04
N ARG A 183 29.39 7.27 -29.35
CA ARG A 183 27.96 7.53 -29.18
C ARG A 183 27.24 7.64 -30.53
N PRO A 184 25.98 7.16 -30.62
CA PRO A 184 25.19 7.27 -31.84
C PRO A 184 24.90 8.74 -32.18
N GLY A 185 24.93 9.09 -33.47
CA GLY A 185 24.62 10.42 -33.99
C GLY A 185 25.71 11.01 -34.87
N GLY A 186 26.98 10.85 -34.50
CA GLY A 186 28.12 11.34 -35.30
C GLY A 186 28.51 10.44 -36.47
N ASP A 187 28.08 9.17 -36.45
CA ASP A 187 28.11 8.22 -37.57
C ASP A 187 27.49 8.79 -38.86
N LYS A 188 26.51 9.70 -38.72
CA LYS A 188 25.91 10.41 -39.86
C LYS A 188 26.90 11.29 -40.62
N ILE A 189 27.87 11.89 -39.93
CA ILE A 189 28.90 12.72 -40.57
C ILE A 189 29.77 11.82 -41.45
N TYR A 190 30.24 10.69 -40.93
CA TYR A 190 30.99 9.70 -41.69
C TYR A 190 30.18 9.20 -42.90
N ASN A 191 28.90 8.87 -42.72
CA ASN A 191 28.05 8.42 -43.82
C ASN A 191 27.90 9.49 -44.93
N VAL A 192 27.83 10.78 -44.57
CA VAL A 192 27.78 11.87 -45.56
C VAL A 192 29.09 11.93 -46.35
N PHE A 193 30.24 11.89 -45.68
CA PHE A 193 31.54 12.01 -46.35
C PHE A 193 31.96 10.75 -47.10
N ASP A 194 31.64 9.56 -46.60
CA ASP A 194 32.10 8.29 -47.18
C ASP A 194 31.16 7.79 -48.29
N ASN A 195 29.86 8.07 -48.19
CA ASN A 195 28.87 7.53 -49.13
C ASN A 195 28.20 8.63 -49.98
N GLN A 196 27.65 9.67 -49.33
CA GLN A 196 26.84 10.65 -50.05
C GLN A 196 27.69 11.58 -50.92
N LEU A 197 28.81 12.07 -50.40
CA LEU A 197 29.70 12.97 -51.12
C LEU A 197 30.35 12.30 -52.35
N PRO A 198 30.92 11.08 -52.27
CA PRO A 198 31.48 10.43 -53.45
C PRO A 198 30.42 10.08 -54.49
N ALA A 199 29.21 9.69 -54.05
CA ALA A 199 28.09 9.47 -54.95
C ALA A 199 27.66 10.76 -55.66
N ALA A 200 27.61 11.90 -54.95
CA ALA A 200 27.31 13.20 -55.52
C ALA A 200 28.39 13.65 -56.52
N LEU A 201 29.68 13.48 -56.19
CA LEU A 201 30.80 13.81 -57.08
C LEU A 201 30.77 12.96 -58.36
N LYS A 202 30.50 11.66 -58.26
CA LYS A 202 30.35 10.78 -59.44
C LYS A 202 29.18 11.20 -60.34
N ARG A 203 28.08 11.70 -59.76
CA ARG A 203 26.91 12.19 -60.53
C ARG A 203 27.19 13.45 -61.34
N LEU A 204 28.17 14.27 -60.96
CA LEU A 204 28.55 15.47 -61.72
C LEU A 204 29.21 15.14 -63.07
N GLN A 205 29.50 13.86 -63.36
CA GLN A 205 30.01 13.37 -64.65
C GLN A 205 31.17 14.22 -65.20
N PHE A 206 32.14 14.55 -64.35
CA PHE A 206 33.31 15.34 -64.75
C PHE A 206 34.05 14.73 -65.94
N ASP A 207 34.12 13.40 -66.03
CA ASP A 207 34.75 12.69 -67.16
C ASP A 207 34.08 12.99 -68.51
N LYS A 208 32.76 13.25 -68.50
CA LYS A 208 32.03 13.62 -69.72
C LYS A 208 32.29 15.08 -70.09
N GLN A 209 32.28 15.98 -69.09
CA GLN A 209 32.53 17.41 -69.34
C GLN A 209 33.99 17.71 -69.69
N LEU A 210 34.95 17.03 -69.08
CA LEU A 210 36.40 17.13 -69.32
C LEU A 210 36.90 16.14 -70.37
N SER A 211 36.00 15.50 -71.13
CA SER A 211 36.39 14.61 -72.21
C SER A 211 37.24 15.36 -73.24
N MET A 212 38.25 14.69 -73.80
CA MET A 212 39.17 15.28 -74.78
C MET A 212 38.44 15.88 -75.99
N GLU A 213 37.27 15.35 -76.33
CA GLU A 213 36.41 15.86 -77.38
C GLU A 213 35.83 17.25 -77.03
N ASN A 214 35.32 17.42 -75.81
CA ASN A 214 34.79 18.70 -75.34
C ASN A 214 35.90 19.74 -75.11
N VAL A 215 37.05 19.31 -74.57
CA VAL A 215 38.22 20.20 -74.37
C VAL A 215 38.77 20.67 -75.72
N ARG A 216 38.87 19.77 -76.70
CA ARG A 216 39.30 20.14 -78.05
C ARG A 216 38.31 21.10 -78.70
N LYS A 217 37.00 20.88 -78.53
CA LYS A 217 35.96 21.78 -79.04
C LYS A 217 36.09 23.20 -78.46
N LEU A 218 36.40 23.32 -77.17
CA LEU A 218 36.58 24.61 -76.48
C LEU A 218 37.87 25.36 -76.87
N ILE A 219 38.96 24.65 -77.20
CA ILE A 219 40.25 25.26 -77.59
C ILE A 219 40.26 25.70 -79.07
N THR A 220 39.39 25.12 -79.90
CA THR A 220 39.36 25.39 -81.34
C THR A 220 38.33 26.47 -81.73
N GLU A 221 37.47 26.89 -80.79
CA GLU A 221 36.70 28.15 -80.85
C GLU A 221 37.53 29.32 -80.32
#